data_AF-B2ABB5-F1
#
_entry.id   AF-B2ABB5-F1
#
_cell.length_a   1.000
_cell.length_b   1.000
_cell.length_c   1.000
_cell.angle_alpha   90.00
_cell.angle_beta   90.00
_cell.angle_gamma   90.00
#
_symmetry.space_group_name_H-M   'P 1'
#
loop_
_entity.id
_entity.type
_entity.pdbx_description
1 polymer ?
#
loop_
_entity_poly.entity_id
_entity_poly.type
_entity_poly.pdbx_seq_one_letter_code
_entity_poly.pdbx_strand_id
1 'polypeptide(L)'
;MSSGSFVEVPKDLLKEIKRLEELFTVDTAKLKQITDHFVNELEKGLSKEGGTIPMNPTWVMSFPTGYETGTYLALDMGGTNLRVCQITLTEQKSEFDIIQSKYRMPEELKTGVAEDLWEYIAECLLQFIQTHHGDVAKLDKLPLGFTFSYPATQNYIDEGILQRWTKGFDIDGVEGRNVVPMFEKALQERGVPIKLTALINDTTGTLIASAYTDTKMKIGCIFGTGCNAAYMEDCGSIPKLAHLNLPPDTPMAINCEWGAFDNELKVLPRTPYDESIDTDSPRPGQQAFEKMIAGLYLGEIFRLIMVDLHDNHNVNIFAGQDIGKLRRPYTLDSSFLSAIEDDPFENLSETRELFQNQLGIDPNPSELELIRRAAELIGTRAARLSACGVAAISKKKGYKECHVGADGSVFNKYPHFKKRGAAALREILDWPAKADPNDDDPIEILAAEDGSGVGAALIAALTLERVKKGNMHGILHPENFH
;
A
#
# COMPACT_ATOMS: atom_id res chain seq x y z
N MET A 1 37.67 -19.12 -14.93
CA MET A 1 37.60 -19.99 -13.73
C MET A 1 38.54 -19.40 -12.69
N SER A 2 38.08 -18.40 -11.92
CA SER A 2 38.73 -18.06 -10.65
C SER A 2 38.04 -18.89 -9.57
N SER A 3 38.85 -19.63 -8.82
CA SER A 3 38.43 -20.39 -7.66
C SER A 3 38.04 -19.42 -6.55
N GLY A 4 36.75 -19.07 -6.49
CA GLY A 4 36.15 -18.43 -5.32
C GLY A 4 36.30 -19.37 -4.13
N SER A 5 36.90 -18.86 -3.06
CA SER A 5 37.07 -19.56 -1.78
C SER A 5 35.68 -19.76 -1.17
N PHE A 6 35.04 -20.90 -1.42
CA PHE A 6 33.87 -21.32 -0.65
C PHE A 6 34.31 -21.53 0.79
N VAL A 7 33.92 -20.62 1.69
CA VAL A 7 33.99 -20.89 3.13
C VAL A 7 33.11 -22.10 3.37
N GLU A 8 33.67 -23.18 3.92
CA GLU A 8 32.91 -24.39 4.20
C GLU A 8 31.92 -24.09 5.33
N VAL A 9 30.65 -23.86 4.96
CA VAL A 9 29.58 -23.58 5.92
C VAL A 9 29.40 -24.79 6.85
N PRO A 10 29.44 -24.60 8.18
CA PRO A 10 29.23 -25.68 9.14
C PRO A 10 27.94 -26.47 8.89
N LYS A 11 27.97 -27.79 9.14
CA LYS A 11 26.85 -28.71 8.81
C LYS A 11 25.56 -28.39 9.56
N ASP A 12 25.68 -27.93 10.79
CA ASP A 12 24.57 -27.45 11.62
C ASP A 12 23.96 -26.17 11.03
N LEU A 13 24.78 -25.22 10.60
CA LEU A 13 24.31 -24.00 9.93
C LEU A 13 23.64 -24.29 8.57
N LEU A 14 24.20 -25.20 7.77
CA LEU A 14 23.58 -25.67 6.53
C LEU A 14 22.21 -26.32 6.78
N LYS A 15 22.06 -27.04 7.90
CA LYS A 15 20.78 -27.63 8.29
C LYS A 15 19.75 -26.55 8.64
N GLU A 16 20.17 -25.48 9.31
CA GLU A 16 19.28 -24.35 9.62
C GLU A 16 18.91 -23.55 8.37
N ILE A 17 19.84 -23.30 7.46
CA ILE A 17 19.55 -22.71 6.15
C ILE A 17 18.47 -23.52 5.43
N LYS A 18 18.65 -24.84 5.34
CA LYS A 18 17.67 -25.72 4.70
C LYS A 18 16.29 -25.69 5.39
N ARG A 19 16.26 -25.64 6.73
CA ARG A 19 15.00 -25.49 7.48
C ARG A 19 14.30 -24.18 7.13
N LEU A 20 15.04 -23.07 7.06
CA LEU A 20 14.48 -21.78 6.66
C LEU A 20 13.97 -21.82 5.22
N GLU A 21 14.70 -22.46 4.31
CA GLU A 21 14.24 -22.67 2.94
C GLU A 21 12.91 -23.43 2.89
N GLU A 22 12.77 -24.51 3.67
CA GLU A 22 11.53 -25.29 3.80
C GLU A 22 10.37 -24.46 4.38
N LEU A 23 10.65 -23.57 5.35
CA LEU A 23 9.63 -22.73 5.98
C LEU A 23 9.16 -21.55 5.11
N PHE A 24 10.07 -20.92 4.37
CA PHE A 24 9.80 -19.66 3.66
C PHE A 24 9.54 -19.84 2.17
N THR A 25 9.88 -20.99 1.58
CA THR A 25 9.59 -21.26 0.17
C THR A 25 8.11 -21.48 -0.03
N VAL A 26 7.50 -20.66 -0.90
CA VAL A 26 6.10 -20.82 -1.33
C VAL A 26 6.11 -21.38 -2.74
N ASP A 27 5.86 -22.68 -2.89
CA ASP A 27 5.88 -23.33 -4.20
C ASP A 27 4.68 -22.92 -5.10
N THR A 28 4.76 -23.29 -6.38
CA THR A 28 3.72 -22.97 -7.37
C THR A 28 2.34 -23.50 -6.98
N ALA A 29 2.26 -24.71 -6.41
CA ALA A 29 0.98 -25.31 -6.02
C ALA A 29 0.33 -24.50 -4.89
N LYS A 30 1.13 -24.06 -3.91
CA LYS A 30 0.68 -23.22 -2.81
C LYS A 30 0.26 -21.83 -3.29
N LEU A 31 1.01 -21.21 -4.22
CA LEU A 31 0.62 -19.93 -4.80
C LEU A 31 -0.74 -20.00 -5.51
N LYS A 32 -1.01 -21.08 -6.26
CA LYS A 32 -2.31 -21.29 -6.91
C LYS A 32 -3.42 -21.49 -5.89
N GLN A 33 -3.19 -22.32 -4.86
CA GLN A 33 -4.15 -22.51 -3.76
C GLN A 33 -4.52 -21.18 -3.09
N ILE A 34 -3.52 -20.37 -2.75
CA ILE A 34 -3.74 -19.06 -2.13
C ILE A 34 -4.53 -18.16 -3.07
N THR A 35 -4.13 -18.06 -4.34
CA THR A 35 -4.77 -17.22 -5.35
C THR A 35 -6.24 -17.59 -5.53
N ASP A 36 -6.57 -18.89 -5.64
CA ASP A 36 -7.94 -19.34 -5.83
C ASP A 36 -8.80 -19.08 -4.58
N HIS A 37 -8.24 -19.22 -3.37
CA HIS A 37 -8.94 -18.81 -2.16
C HIS A 37 -9.16 -17.29 -2.10
N PHE A 38 -8.16 -16.51 -2.51
CA PHE A 38 -8.22 -15.05 -2.57
C PHE A 38 -9.34 -14.57 -3.51
N VAL A 39 -9.49 -15.18 -4.70
CA VAL A 39 -10.61 -14.89 -5.61
C VAL A 39 -11.96 -15.03 -4.91
N ASN A 40 -12.16 -16.14 -4.17
CA ASN A 40 -13.41 -16.38 -3.45
C ASN A 40 -13.65 -15.35 -2.33
N GLU A 41 -12.61 -14.95 -1.59
CA GLU A 41 -12.77 -13.95 -0.52
C GLU A 41 -12.99 -12.53 -1.08
N LEU A 42 -12.48 -12.19 -2.27
CA LEU A 42 -12.82 -10.94 -2.97
C LEU A 42 -14.30 -10.93 -3.38
N GLU A 43 -14.82 -12.03 -3.93
CA GLU A 43 -16.24 -12.16 -4.29
C GLU A 43 -17.14 -12.09 -3.05
N LYS A 44 -16.74 -12.77 -1.98
CA LYS A 44 -17.44 -12.75 -0.69
C LYS A 44 -17.46 -11.33 -0.08
N GLY A 45 -16.38 -10.57 -0.18
CA GLY A 45 -16.34 -9.17 0.28
C GLY A 45 -17.32 -8.24 -0.46
N LEU A 46 -17.70 -8.57 -1.70
CA LEU A 46 -18.72 -7.84 -2.48
C LEU A 46 -20.16 -8.32 -2.21
N SER A 47 -20.33 -9.47 -1.57
CA SER A 47 -21.64 -10.02 -1.19
C SER A 47 -22.36 -9.15 -0.16
N LYS A 48 -23.65 -9.41 0.07
CA LYS A 48 -24.45 -8.66 1.06
C LYS A 48 -24.02 -8.97 2.50
N GLU A 49 -23.63 -10.21 2.75
CA GLU A 49 -23.14 -10.71 4.03
C GLU A 49 -21.74 -10.18 4.34
N GLY A 50 -20.99 -9.84 3.29
CA GLY A 50 -19.60 -9.39 3.38
C GLY A 50 -18.63 -10.54 3.67
N GLY A 51 -17.37 -10.16 3.85
CA GLY A 51 -16.28 -11.08 4.13
C GLY A 51 -15.17 -10.40 4.91
N THR A 52 -14.09 -11.13 5.13
CA THR A 52 -12.93 -10.63 5.87
C THR A 52 -12.20 -9.55 5.07
N ILE A 53 -12.19 -9.65 3.74
CA ILE A 53 -11.77 -8.57 2.85
C ILE A 53 -12.93 -7.57 2.71
N PRO A 54 -12.78 -6.30 3.11
CA PRO A 54 -13.87 -5.32 3.10
C PRO A 54 -14.46 -5.00 1.70
N MET A 55 -13.61 -4.92 0.66
CA MET A 55 -14.04 -4.61 -0.71
C MET A 55 -14.90 -3.34 -0.83
N ASN A 56 -14.40 -2.23 -0.31
CA ASN A 56 -15.14 -0.98 -0.14
C ASN A 56 -15.41 -0.27 -1.49
N PRO A 57 -16.68 0.00 -1.84
CA PRO A 57 -17.00 0.87 -2.97
C PRO A 57 -16.54 2.30 -2.71
N THR A 58 -15.88 2.92 -3.68
CA THR A 58 -15.25 4.24 -3.50
C THR A 58 -16.02 5.37 -4.18
N TRP A 59 -17.10 5.05 -4.89
CA TRP A 59 -17.94 5.99 -5.64
C TRP A 59 -17.27 6.66 -6.86
N VAL A 60 -16.09 6.17 -7.23
CA VAL A 60 -15.45 6.50 -8.51
C VAL A 60 -16.01 5.57 -9.59
N MET A 61 -16.83 6.10 -10.50
CA MET A 61 -17.66 5.30 -11.42
C MET A 61 -17.15 5.26 -12.86
N SER A 62 -15.89 5.63 -13.09
CA SER A 62 -15.28 5.57 -14.41
C SER A 62 -13.76 5.57 -14.30
N PHE A 63 -13.10 5.03 -15.33
CA PHE A 63 -11.71 5.34 -15.57
C PHE A 63 -11.59 6.76 -16.15
N PRO A 64 -10.43 7.42 -15.95
CA PRO A 64 -10.11 8.61 -16.72
C PRO A 64 -9.92 8.27 -18.19
N THR A 65 -10.17 9.27 -19.03
CA THR A 65 -10.04 9.23 -20.48
C THR A 65 -8.68 9.74 -20.95
N GLY A 66 -7.97 10.48 -20.10
CA GLY A 66 -6.77 11.22 -20.46
C GLY A 66 -7.07 12.61 -21.01
N TYR A 67 -8.33 13.05 -21.05
CA TYR A 67 -8.76 14.35 -21.58
C TYR A 67 -9.50 15.20 -20.54
N GLU A 68 -9.47 14.78 -19.28
CA GLU A 68 -9.93 15.60 -18.16
C GLU A 68 -9.16 16.92 -18.15
N THR A 69 -9.84 18.03 -17.89
CA THR A 69 -9.23 19.37 -17.84
C THR A 69 -9.61 20.12 -16.57
N GLY A 70 -8.85 21.15 -16.24
CA GLY A 70 -9.14 22.07 -15.15
C GLY A 70 -8.12 22.02 -14.01
N THR A 71 -8.35 22.84 -12.99
CA THR A 71 -7.45 22.97 -11.84
C THR A 71 -8.12 22.46 -10.58
N TYR A 72 -7.44 21.55 -9.89
CA TYR A 72 -7.94 20.85 -8.72
C TYR A 72 -6.88 20.86 -7.62
N LEU A 73 -7.33 20.96 -6.36
CA LEU A 73 -6.47 20.76 -5.21
C LEU A 73 -6.50 19.30 -4.79
N ALA A 74 -5.37 18.81 -4.31
CA ALA A 74 -5.26 17.54 -3.62
C ALA A 74 -4.63 17.76 -2.25
N LEU A 75 -5.25 17.18 -1.21
CA LEU A 75 -4.74 17.16 0.15
C LEU A 75 -4.36 15.73 0.50
N ASP A 76 -3.14 15.52 0.95
CA ASP A 76 -2.62 14.22 1.38
C ASP A 76 -2.13 14.34 2.81
N MET A 77 -2.86 13.71 3.73
CA MET A 77 -2.58 13.73 5.16
C MET A 77 -1.78 12.50 5.59
N GLY A 78 -0.47 12.62 5.55
CA GLY A 78 0.47 11.62 6.05
C GLY A 78 0.70 11.68 7.57
N GLY A 79 1.47 10.71 8.08
CA GLY A 79 1.83 10.62 9.50
C GLY A 79 2.82 11.69 9.98
N THR A 80 3.68 12.17 9.08
CA THR A 80 4.76 13.11 9.41
C THR A 80 4.60 14.46 8.72
N ASN A 81 4.01 14.47 7.54
CA ASN A 81 3.83 15.67 6.73
C ASN A 81 2.42 15.67 6.14
N LEU A 82 1.84 16.85 6.07
CA LEU A 82 0.71 17.19 5.22
C LEU A 82 1.26 17.66 3.88
N ARG A 83 0.71 17.17 2.77
CA ARG A 83 1.06 17.62 1.43
C ARG A 83 -0.16 18.24 0.78
N VAL A 84 0.02 19.45 0.25
CA VAL A 84 -0.99 20.16 -0.54
C VAL A 84 -0.45 20.27 -1.95
N CYS A 85 -1.24 19.82 -2.93
CA CYS A 85 -0.93 19.91 -4.34
C CYS A 85 -2.02 20.68 -5.07
N GLN A 86 -1.64 21.46 -6.06
CA GLN A 86 -2.51 21.91 -7.14
C GLN A 86 -2.12 21.17 -8.40
N ILE A 87 -3.09 20.51 -9.00
CA ILE A 87 -2.95 19.79 -10.25
C ILE A 87 -3.74 20.55 -11.31
N THR A 88 -3.05 20.94 -12.38
CA THR A 88 -3.69 21.50 -13.58
C THR A 88 -3.67 20.43 -14.65
N LEU A 89 -4.84 19.88 -14.97
CA LEU A 89 -5.02 18.96 -16.08
C LEU A 89 -5.12 19.79 -17.38
N THR A 90 -4.17 19.58 -18.30
CA THR A 90 -4.03 20.43 -19.50
C THR A 90 -4.95 19.96 -20.61
N GLU A 91 -5.03 20.72 -21.71
CA GLU A 91 -5.77 20.29 -22.91
C GLU A 91 -5.05 19.15 -23.66
N GLN A 92 -3.77 18.88 -23.37
CA GLN A 92 -3.05 17.77 -24.00
C GLN A 92 -3.38 16.46 -23.29
N LYS A 93 -3.49 15.40 -24.09
CA LYS A 93 -3.87 14.09 -23.59
C LYS A 93 -2.87 13.60 -22.55
N SER A 94 -3.38 13.21 -21.38
CA SER A 94 -2.63 12.58 -20.30
C SER A 94 -1.55 13.47 -19.69
N GLU A 95 -1.58 14.79 -19.94
CA GLU A 95 -0.63 15.76 -19.41
C GLU A 95 -1.23 16.49 -18.19
N PHE A 96 -0.39 16.81 -17.21
CA PHE A 96 -0.74 17.62 -16.05
C PHE A 96 0.47 18.40 -15.51
N ASP A 97 0.21 19.55 -14.93
CA ASP A 97 1.19 20.32 -14.15
C ASP A 97 0.91 20.19 -12.65
N ILE A 98 1.97 20.13 -11.84
CA ILE A 98 1.87 20.04 -10.38
C ILE A 98 2.62 21.19 -9.70
N ILE A 99 1.91 21.89 -8.81
CA ILE A 99 2.51 22.76 -7.79
C ILE A 99 2.24 22.10 -6.44
N GLN A 100 3.26 21.95 -5.59
CA GLN A 100 3.07 21.31 -4.28
C GLN A 100 3.85 21.99 -3.16
N SER A 101 3.30 21.93 -1.95
CA SER A 101 3.97 22.29 -0.71
C SER A 101 3.83 21.17 0.31
N LYS A 102 4.86 20.99 1.14
CA LYS A 102 4.86 20.05 2.26
C LYS A 102 4.94 20.83 3.57
N TYR A 103 4.04 20.51 4.48
CA TYR A 103 3.94 21.10 5.80
C TYR A 103 4.22 20.00 6.82
N ARG A 104 5.19 20.21 7.70
CA ARG A 104 5.50 19.24 8.75
C ARG A 104 4.32 19.16 9.72
N MET A 105 3.86 17.97 10.06
CA MET A 105 2.83 17.80 11.09
C MET A 105 3.49 18.00 12.47
N PRO A 106 3.06 18.98 13.29
CA PRO A 106 3.50 19.09 14.67
C PRO A 106 3.14 17.82 15.45
N GLU A 107 4.05 17.34 16.29
CA GLU A 107 3.83 16.09 17.03
C GLU A 107 2.72 16.25 18.09
N GLU A 108 2.57 17.45 18.63
CA GLU A 108 1.56 17.80 19.62
C GLU A 108 0.15 17.65 19.06
N LEU A 109 -0.05 17.92 17.76
CA LEU A 109 -1.36 17.76 17.11
C LEU A 109 -1.80 16.31 17.02
N LYS A 110 -0.89 15.35 17.03
CA LYS A 110 -1.24 13.92 16.93
C LYS A 110 -1.95 13.39 18.16
N THR A 111 -1.79 14.05 19.30
CA THR A 111 -2.38 13.67 20.60
C THR A 111 -3.18 14.84 21.22
N GLY A 112 -3.46 15.85 20.40
CA GLY A 112 -4.18 17.05 20.79
C GLY A 112 -5.69 16.89 20.66
N VAL A 113 -6.39 18.01 20.50
CA VAL A 113 -7.85 18.03 20.24
C VAL A 113 -8.14 18.13 18.74
N ALA A 114 -9.32 17.65 18.34
CA ALA A 114 -9.72 17.58 16.93
C ALA A 114 -9.72 18.97 16.26
N GLU A 115 -10.18 19.99 16.96
CA GLU A 115 -10.26 21.36 16.45
C GLU A 115 -8.88 21.87 16.00
N ASP A 116 -7.84 21.69 16.82
CA ASP A 116 -6.48 22.15 16.53
C ASP A 116 -5.91 21.49 15.26
N LEU A 117 -6.20 20.19 15.06
CA LEU A 117 -5.79 19.46 13.85
C LEU A 117 -6.43 20.07 12.61
N TRP A 118 -7.76 20.25 12.61
CA TRP A 118 -8.48 20.73 11.44
C TRP A 118 -8.17 22.20 11.15
N GLU A 119 -7.98 23.01 12.19
CA GLU A 119 -7.52 24.40 12.06
C GLU A 119 -6.12 24.49 11.44
N TYR A 120 -5.19 23.64 11.86
CA TYR A 120 -3.85 23.59 11.29
C TYR A 120 -3.89 23.22 9.80
N ILE A 121 -4.67 22.20 9.44
CA ILE A 121 -4.84 21.78 8.03
C ILE A 121 -5.44 22.94 7.21
N ALA A 122 -6.47 23.61 7.72
CA ALA A 122 -7.08 24.77 7.07
C ALA A 122 -6.08 25.93 6.90
N GLU A 123 -5.19 26.15 7.87
CA GLU A 123 -4.12 27.15 7.78
C GLU A 123 -3.10 26.80 6.69
N CYS A 124 -2.66 25.54 6.60
CA CYS A 124 -1.76 25.09 5.54
C CYS A 124 -2.39 25.30 4.15
N LEU A 125 -3.67 24.97 3.99
CA LEU A 125 -4.41 25.19 2.74
C LEU A 125 -4.53 26.68 2.40
N LEU A 126 -4.85 27.51 3.40
CA LEU A 126 -4.95 28.96 3.22
C LEU A 126 -3.59 29.54 2.77
N GLN A 127 -2.51 29.16 3.45
CA GLN A 127 -1.16 29.60 3.12
C GLN A 127 -0.76 29.18 1.70
N PHE A 128 -1.07 27.94 1.31
CA PHE A 128 -0.82 27.45 -0.04
C PHE A 128 -1.53 28.31 -1.09
N ILE A 129 -2.84 28.54 -0.90
CA ILE A 129 -3.64 29.32 -1.85
C ILE A 129 -3.15 30.77 -1.91
N GLN A 130 -2.87 31.41 -0.78
CA GLN A 130 -2.35 32.78 -0.75
C GLN A 130 -1.01 32.91 -1.49
N THR A 131 -0.14 31.91 -1.34
CA THR A 131 1.18 31.90 -1.98
C THR A 131 1.08 31.78 -3.50
N HIS A 132 0.14 30.99 -4.02
CA HIS A 132 0.07 30.66 -5.45
C HIS A 132 -1.01 31.43 -6.23
N HIS A 133 -2.05 31.94 -5.57
CA HIS A 133 -3.18 32.65 -6.18
C HIS A 133 -3.37 34.10 -5.67
N GLY A 134 -2.68 34.48 -4.60
CA GLY A 134 -2.80 35.83 -4.02
C GLY A 134 -4.06 36.02 -3.17
N ASP A 135 -4.89 37.00 -3.52
CA ASP A 135 -6.03 37.42 -2.71
C ASP A 135 -7.19 36.43 -2.78
N VAL A 136 -7.35 35.63 -1.71
CA VAL A 136 -8.37 34.58 -1.59
C VAL A 136 -9.80 35.07 -1.71
N ALA A 137 -10.07 36.35 -1.38
CA ALA A 137 -11.42 36.90 -1.45
C ALA A 137 -11.92 37.09 -2.89
N LYS A 138 -11.03 36.98 -3.88
CA LYS A 138 -11.33 37.12 -5.31
C LYS A 138 -11.42 35.79 -6.05
N LEU A 139 -11.19 34.67 -5.35
CA LEU A 139 -11.18 33.35 -5.96
C LEU A 139 -12.56 32.69 -5.84
N ASP A 140 -12.98 32.04 -6.93
CA ASP A 140 -14.01 31.02 -6.85
C ASP A 140 -13.52 29.85 -6.00
N LYS A 141 -14.46 29.11 -5.41
CA LYS A 141 -14.09 27.96 -4.59
C LYS A 141 -13.43 26.87 -5.43
N LEU A 142 -12.23 26.46 -5.04
CA LEU A 142 -11.46 25.42 -5.70
C LEU A 142 -11.92 24.02 -5.27
N PRO A 143 -12.14 23.08 -6.20
CA PRO A 143 -12.48 21.70 -5.87
C PRO A 143 -11.27 20.98 -5.27
N LEU A 144 -11.49 20.21 -4.22
CA LEU A 144 -10.44 19.48 -3.51
C LEU A 144 -10.77 17.98 -3.41
N GLY A 145 -9.79 17.15 -3.81
CA GLY A 145 -9.73 15.73 -3.45
C GLY A 145 -8.89 15.54 -2.18
N PHE A 146 -9.45 14.93 -1.15
CA PHE A 146 -8.77 14.68 0.12
C PHE A 146 -8.38 13.20 0.21
N THR A 147 -7.10 12.91 0.00
CA THR A 147 -6.51 11.61 0.31
C THR A 147 -6.35 11.46 1.82
N PHE A 148 -7.27 10.69 2.42
CA PHE A 148 -7.31 10.41 3.84
C PHE A 148 -6.92 8.95 4.08
N SER A 149 -5.61 8.68 4.08
CA SER A 149 -5.04 7.33 4.23
C SER A 149 -5.07 6.84 5.69
N TYR A 150 -6.26 6.82 6.27
CA TYR A 150 -6.57 6.17 7.53
C TYR A 150 -7.73 5.19 7.29
N PRO A 151 -7.88 4.12 8.09
CA PRO A 151 -9.03 3.25 7.99
C PRO A 151 -10.33 4.06 8.13
N ALA A 152 -11.11 4.15 7.05
CA ALA A 152 -12.35 4.90 7.02
C ALA A 152 -13.44 4.10 6.32
N THR A 153 -14.67 4.24 6.80
CA THR A 153 -15.86 3.75 6.10
C THR A 153 -16.44 4.91 5.30
N GLN A 154 -16.87 4.61 4.08
CA GLN A 154 -17.25 5.62 3.11
C GLN A 154 -18.52 5.19 2.38
N ASN A 155 -19.68 5.73 2.78
CA ASN A 155 -20.95 5.44 2.10
C ASN A 155 -21.22 6.43 0.95
N TYR A 156 -20.46 7.51 0.86
CA TYR A 156 -20.55 8.54 -0.18
C TYR A 156 -19.15 9.05 -0.52
N ILE A 157 -18.94 9.60 -1.72
CA ILE A 157 -17.62 10.05 -2.14
C ILE A 157 -17.08 11.22 -1.30
N ASP A 158 -17.97 12.02 -0.74
CA ASP A 158 -17.73 13.21 0.09
C ASP A 158 -17.99 12.93 1.59
N GLU A 159 -17.80 11.68 2.00
CA GLU A 159 -17.86 11.22 3.39
C GLU A 159 -16.60 10.44 3.77
N GLY A 160 -16.13 10.58 5.01
CA GLY A 160 -15.11 9.69 5.57
C GLY A 160 -15.34 9.47 7.05
N ILE A 161 -15.92 8.33 7.43
CA ILE A 161 -16.11 7.96 8.84
C ILE A 161 -14.84 7.27 9.32
N LEU A 162 -14.01 7.98 10.06
CA LEU A 162 -12.77 7.44 10.61
C LEU A 162 -13.10 6.23 11.50
N GLN A 163 -12.55 5.07 11.19
CA GLN A 163 -12.76 3.88 12.02
C GLN A 163 -11.83 3.88 13.22
N ARG A 164 -10.57 4.26 12.99
CA ARG A 164 -9.53 4.35 14.01
C ARG A 164 -8.31 5.07 13.49
N TRP A 165 -7.64 5.78 14.38
CA TRP A 165 -6.36 6.37 14.09
C TRP A 165 -5.27 5.32 13.90
N THR A 166 -4.27 5.72 13.11
CA THR A 166 -3.02 4.99 12.88
C THR A 166 -1.89 6.01 12.76
N LYS A 167 -0.65 5.57 12.49
CA LYS A 167 0.50 6.47 12.24
C LYS A 167 0.83 7.42 13.41
N GLY A 168 0.52 7.01 14.64
CA GLY A 168 0.81 7.77 15.86
C GLY A 168 -0.23 8.83 16.22
N PHE A 169 -1.32 8.95 15.47
CA PHE A 169 -2.47 9.78 15.86
C PHE A 169 -3.28 9.08 16.96
N ASP A 170 -3.78 9.87 17.90
CA ASP A 170 -4.64 9.49 19.01
C ASP A 170 -5.40 10.74 19.46
N ILE A 171 -6.41 11.13 18.67
CA ILE A 171 -7.20 12.36 18.88
C ILE A 171 -8.62 11.97 19.24
N ASP A 172 -9.02 12.33 20.46
CA ASP A 172 -10.35 12.08 20.99
C ASP A 172 -11.45 12.75 20.15
N GLY A 173 -12.57 12.05 20.00
CA GLY A 173 -13.77 12.61 19.38
C GLY A 173 -13.78 12.64 17.84
N VAL A 174 -12.80 12.03 17.18
CA VAL A 174 -12.79 11.87 15.70
C VAL A 174 -13.16 10.45 15.27
N GLU A 175 -12.66 9.42 15.98
CA GLU A 175 -13.00 8.03 15.67
C GLU A 175 -14.53 7.78 15.76
N GLY A 176 -15.06 7.02 14.81
CA GLY A 176 -16.49 6.77 14.64
C GLY A 176 -17.29 7.93 14.05
N ARG A 177 -16.65 9.06 13.67
CA ARG A 177 -17.32 10.25 13.12
C ARG A 177 -16.89 10.55 11.70
N ASN A 178 -17.79 11.18 10.95
CA ASN A 178 -17.46 11.75 9.64
C ASN A 178 -16.51 12.95 9.82
N VAL A 179 -15.33 12.87 9.22
CA VAL A 179 -14.29 13.92 9.32
C VAL A 179 -14.60 15.13 8.43
N VAL A 180 -15.41 14.95 7.39
CA VAL A 180 -15.70 15.98 6.39
C VAL A 180 -16.34 17.23 7.02
N PRO A 181 -17.40 17.14 7.85
CA PRO A 181 -17.97 18.32 8.49
C PRO A 181 -17.00 19.07 9.41
N MET A 182 -16.08 18.35 10.08
CA MET A 182 -15.08 18.99 10.94
C MET A 182 -14.06 19.77 10.11
N PHE A 183 -13.60 19.17 9.02
CA PHE A 183 -12.71 19.79 8.05
C PHE A 183 -13.36 21.01 7.38
N GLU A 184 -14.59 20.89 6.88
CA GLU A 184 -15.31 21.99 6.22
C GLU A 184 -15.59 23.16 7.18
N LYS A 185 -15.90 22.87 8.45
CA LYS A 185 -16.06 23.91 9.47
C LYS A 185 -14.77 24.72 9.64
N ALA A 186 -13.62 24.07 9.75
CA ALA A 186 -12.33 24.76 9.89
C ALA A 186 -11.98 25.60 8.65
N LEU A 187 -12.29 25.10 7.44
CA LEU A 187 -12.16 25.88 6.20
C LEU A 187 -13.05 27.12 6.20
N GLN A 188 -14.30 27.00 6.63
CA GLN A 188 -15.26 28.09 6.67
C GLN A 188 -14.85 29.18 7.67
N GLU A 189 -14.43 28.80 8.87
CA GLU A 189 -14.01 29.74 9.93
C GLU A 189 -12.80 30.57 9.51
N ARG A 190 -11.94 30.01 8.65
CA ARG A 190 -10.75 30.70 8.09
C ARG A 190 -10.99 31.34 6.72
N GLY A 191 -12.20 31.25 6.17
CA GLY A 191 -12.53 31.81 4.86
C GLY A 191 -11.76 31.20 3.69
N VAL A 192 -11.38 29.92 3.79
CA VAL A 192 -10.61 29.22 2.75
C VAL A 192 -11.53 28.90 1.56
N PRO A 193 -11.24 29.34 0.32
CA PRO A 193 -12.13 29.18 -0.83
C PRO A 193 -12.00 27.77 -1.42
N ILE A 194 -12.42 26.74 -0.68
CA ILE A 194 -12.38 25.33 -1.08
C ILE A 194 -13.78 24.71 -0.99
N LYS A 195 -14.09 23.79 -1.90
CA LYS A 195 -15.17 22.80 -1.75
C LYS A 195 -14.56 21.40 -1.75
N LEU A 196 -14.85 20.59 -0.73
CA LEU A 196 -14.48 19.18 -0.77
C LEU A 196 -15.34 18.49 -1.84
N THR A 197 -14.68 17.80 -2.78
CA THR A 197 -15.32 17.08 -3.88
C THR A 197 -15.28 15.58 -3.67
N ALA A 198 -14.20 15.08 -3.09
CA ALA A 198 -14.02 13.66 -2.80
C ALA A 198 -13.08 13.48 -1.61
N LEU A 199 -13.38 12.49 -0.77
CA LEU A 199 -12.46 11.89 0.18
C LEU A 199 -12.08 10.51 -0.36
N ILE A 200 -10.80 10.16 -0.40
CA ILE A 200 -10.33 8.94 -1.06
C ILE A 200 -9.28 8.19 -0.23
N ASN A 201 -9.14 6.91 -0.54
CA ASN A 201 -7.95 6.12 -0.20
C ASN A 201 -6.85 6.34 -1.26
N ASP A 202 -5.59 6.37 -0.82
CA ASP A 202 -4.40 6.51 -1.68
C ASP A 202 -4.36 5.46 -2.78
N THR A 203 -4.75 4.22 -2.50
CA THR A 203 -4.71 3.12 -3.46
C THR A 203 -5.71 3.31 -4.61
N THR A 204 -6.88 3.88 -4.32
CA THR A 204 -7.85 4.28 -5.35
C THR A 204 -7.30 5.42 -6.19
N GLY A 205 -6.64 6.40 -5.54
CA GLY A 205 -5.90 7.44 -6.23
C GLY A 205 -4.83 6.86 -7.17
N THR A 206 -4.05 5.88 -6.71
CA THR A 206 -2.99 5.21 -7.48
C THR A 206 -3.53 4.54 -8.74
N LEU A 207 -4.68 3.85 -8.62
CA LEU A 207 -5.38 3.26 -9.77
C LEU A 207 -5.75 4.33 -10.80
N ILE A 208 -6.39 5.42 -10.35
CA ILE A 208 -6.91 6.45 -11.25
C ILE A 208 -5.79 7.29 -11.87
N ALA A 209 -4.79 7.70 -11.08
CA ALA A 209 -3.62 8.43 -11.58
C ALA A 209 -2.87 7.64 -12.65
N SER A 210 -2.58 6.36 -12.39
CA SER A 210 -1.86 5.53 -13.36
C SER A 210 -2.71 5.25 -14.60
N ALA A 211 -4.03 5.08 -14.45
CA ALA A 211 -4.91 4.88 -15.60
C ALA A 211 -5.07 6.12 -16.49
N TYR A 212 -4.79 7.31 -15.96
CA TYR A 212 -4.80 8.56 -16.74
C TYR A 212 -3.63 8.62 -17.72
N THR A 213 -2.44 8.16 -17.32
CA THR A 213 -1.24 8.13 -18.17
C THR A 213 -1.14 6.85 -19.00
N ASP A 214 -1.72 5.75 -18.53
CA ASP A 214 -1.71 4.46 -19.21
C ASP A 214 -3.06 3.72 -19.12
N THR A 215 -3.77 3.66 -20.24
CA THR A 215 -5.12 3.06 -20.31
C THR A 215 -5.14 1.53 -20.14
N LYS A 216 -3.97 0.86 -20.18
CA LYS A 216 -3.83 -0.56 -19.84
C LYS A 216 -3.84 -0.80 -18.34
N MET A 217 -3.68 0.23 -17.50
CA MET A 217 -3.77 0.09 -16.05
C MET A 217 -5.17 -0.34 -15.62
N LYS A 218 -5.26 -1.47 -14.90
CA LYS A 218 -6.52 -2.00 -14.37
C LYS A 218 -6.52 -2.22 -12.86
N ILE A 219 -5.34 -2.23 -12.24
CA ILE A 219 -5.16 -2.49 -10.82
C ILE A 219 -4.16 -1.46 -10.28
N GLY A 220 -4.50 -0.79 -9.17
CA GLY A 220 -3.59 0.01 -8.37
C GLY A 220 -3.22 -0.76 -7.10
N CYS A 221 -1.94 -0.81 -6.76
CA CYS A 221 -1.43 -1.53 -5.60
C CYS A 221 -0.53 -0.63 -4.76
N ILE A 222 -0.56 -0.84 -3.45
CA ILE A 222 0.43 -0.31 -2.52
C ILE A 222 1.18 -1.49 -1.90
N PHE A 223 2.51 -1.49 -2.03
CA PHE A 223 3.43 -2.41 -1.38
C PHE A 223 4.52 -1.58 -0.66
N GLY A 224 4.21 -1.14 0.55
CA GLY A 224 5.06 -0.26 1.35
C GLY A 224 5.09 -0.68 2.82
N THR A 225 4.92 0.27 3.73
CA THR A 225 4.77 -0.01 5.17
C THR A 225 3.57 -0.93 5.44
N GLY A 226 2.47 -0.72 4.71
CA GLY A 226 1.32 -1.64 4.63
C GLY A 226 1.15 -2.19 3.22
N CYS A 227 0.04 -2.87 2.97
CA CYS A 227 -0.33 -3.31 1.64
C CYS A 227 -1.81 -3.12 1.32
N ASN A 228 -2.12 -2.74 0.08
CA ASN A 228 -3.49 -2.60 -0.37
C ASN A 228 -3.62 -2.73 -1.90
N ALA A 229 -4.84 -2.92 -2.40
CA ALA A 229 -5.15 -2.82 -3.82
C ALA A 229 -6.50 -2.14 -4.08
N ALA A 230 -6.60 -1.56 -5.27
CA ALA A 230 -7.84 -1.07 -5.83
C ALA A 230 -7.95 -1.48 -7.30
N TYR A 231 -9.17 -1.77 -7.76
CA TYR A 231 -9.46 -2.07 -9.16
C TYR A 231 -10.87 -1.61 -9.51
N MET A 232 -11.23 -1.64 -10.81
CA MET A 232 -12.56 -1.30 -11.28
C MET A 232 -13.45 -2.54 -11.40
N GLU A 233 -14.56 -2.56 -10.67
CA GLU A 233 -15.60 -3.60 -10.74
C GLU A 233 -16.84 -3.08 -11.48
N ASP A 234 -17.66 -4.00 -11.99
CA ASP A 234 -18.96 -3.66 -12.59
C ASP A 234 -20.04 -3.73 -11.51
N CYS A 235 -20.93 -2.73 -11.41
CA CYS A 235 -21.95 -2.66 -10.36
C CYS A 235 -22.85 -3.91 -10.30
N GLY A 236 -23.10 -4.58 -11.43
CA GLY A 236 -23.82 -5.86 -11.49
C GLY A 236 -23.14 -7.00 -10.73
N SER A 237 -21.83 -6.89 -10.48
CA SER A 237 -21.01 -7.83 -9.71
C SER A 237 -20.82 -7.39 -8.26
N ILE A 238 -21.58 -6.41 -7.77
CA ILE A 238 -21.52 -5.89 -6.39
C ILE A 238 -22.87 -6.07 -5.68
N PRO A 239 -23.23 -7.29 -5.24
CA PRO A 239 -24.53 -7.56 -4.61
C PRO A 239 -24.90 -6.65 -3.42
N LYS A 240 -23.92 -6.17 -2.65
CA LYS A 240 -24.18 -5.23 -1.55
C LYS A 240 -24.71 -3.85 -1.99
N LEU A 241 -24.48 -3.46 -3.25
CA LEU A 241 -24.99 -2.22 -3.84
C LEU A 241 -26.24 -2.42 -4.70
N ALA A 242 -26.76 -3.64 -4.83
CA ALA A 242 -27.89 -3.93 -5.72
C ALA A 242 -29.15 -3.09 -5.44
N HIS A 243 -29.33 -2.63 -4.20
CA HIS A 243 -30.45 -1.78 -3.78
C HIS A 243 -30.44 -0.38 -4.43
N LEU A 244 -29.30 0.07 -4.97
CA LEU A 244 -29.16 1.37 -5.64
C LEU A 244 -29.66 1.36 -7.09
N ASN A 245 -29.93 0.18 -7.67
CA ASN A 245 -30.42 0.03 -9.04
C ASN A 245 -29.57 0.74 -10.11
N LEU A 246 -28.26 0.82 -9.90
CA LEU A 246 -27.31 1.29 -10.91
C LEU A 246 -27.30 0.33 -12.12
N PRO A 247 -27.07 0.83 -13.36
CA PRO A 247 -26.88 -0.03 -14.51
C PRO A 247 -25.79 -1.10 -14.25
N PRO A 248 -26.00 -2.37 -14.59
CA PRO A 248 -25.07 -3.45 -14.25
C PRO A 248 -23.63 -3.27 -14.76
N ASP A 249 -23.47 -2.57 -15.88
CA ASP A 249 -22.21 -2.23 -16.53
C ASP A 249 -21.58 -0.92 -16.03
N THR A 250 -22.19 -0.26 -15.04
CA THR A 250 -21.62 0.94 -14.42
C THR A 250 -20.34 0.55 -13.70
N PRO A 251 -19.19 1.16 -14.03
CA PRO A 251 -17.96 0.93 -13.31
C PRO A 251 -18.09 1.42 -11.85
N MET A 252 -17.37 0.78 -10.94
CA MET A 252 -17.19 1.21 -9.56
C MET A 252 -15.80 0.79 -9.11
N ALA A 253 -14.95 1.75 -8.78
CA ALA A 253 -13.67 1.41 -8.18
C ALA A 253 -13.91 0.84 -6.78
N ILE A 254 -13.19 -0.24 -6.50
CA ILE A 254 -13.21 -0.95 -5.22
C ILE A 254 -11.85 -0.72 -4.56
N ASN A 255 -11.86 -0.24 -3.34
CA ASN A 255 -10.72 -0.32 -2.43
C ASN A 255 -10.82 -1.66 -1.68
N CYS A 256 -9.92 -2.60 -1.97
CA CYS A 256 -10.02 -3.95 -1.44
C CYS A 256 -9.82 -4.01 0.08
N GLU A 257 -8.88 -3.22 0.63
CA GLU A 257 -8.35 -3.39 2.00
C GLU A 257 -7.88 -4.84 2.24
N TRP A 258 -7.15 -5.37 1.26
CA TRP A 258 -6.82 -6.80 1.18
C TRP A 258 -5.79 -7.29 2.20
N GLY A 259 -5.25 -6.39 3.03
CA GLY A 259 -4.34 -6.76 4.11
C GLY A 259 -4.98 -7.71 5.11
N ALA A 260 -6.31 -7.67 5.23
CA ALA A 260 -7.12 -8.57 6.04
C ALA A 260 -7.33 -9.97 5.44
N PHE A 261 -6.89 -10.24 4.21
CA PHE A 261 -7.08 -11.55 3.58
C PHE A 261 -6.55 -12.68 4.48
N ASP A 262 -7.38 -13.71 4.62
CA ASP A 262 -7.10 -14.94 5.36
C ASP A 262 -6.81 -14.74 6.86
N ASN A 263 -7.48 -13.78 7.52
CA ASN A 263 -7.47 -13.72 8.99
C ASN A 263 -8.01 -15.00 9.64
N GLU A 264 -8.78 -15.82 8.92
CA GLU A 264 -9.23 -17.15 9.33
C GLU A 264 -8.15 -18.24 9.22
N LEU A 265 -6.97 -17.91 8.68
CA LEU A 265 -5.77 -18.75 8.65
C LEU A 265 -5.93 -20.08 7.90
N LYS A 266 -6.58 -20.05 6.73
CA LYS A 266 -6.89 -21.26 5.95
C LYS A 266 -5.79 -21.64 4.98
N VAL A 267 -5.13 -20.67 4.35
CA VAL A 267 -4.23 -20.92 3.20
C VAL A 267 -2.89 -20.24 3.28
N LEU A 268 -2.69 -19.19 4.07
CA LEU A 268 -1.41 -18.53 4.18
C LEU A 268 -0.37 -19.45 4.87
N PRO A 269 0.86 -19.56 4.32
CA PRO A 269 1.91 -20.42 4.86
C PRO A 269 2.61 -19.72 6.03
N ARG A 270 1.88 -19.54 7.14
CA ARG A 270 2.42 -18.89 8.33
C ARG A 270 3.50 -19.74 8.97
N THR A 271 4.55 -19.07 9.41
CA THR A 271 5.62 -19.63 10.21
C THR A 271 5.41 -19.25 11.69
N PRO A 272 6.10 -19.91 12.63
CA PRO A 272 6.07 -19.50 14.05
C PRO A 272 6.47 -18.04 14.27
N TYR A 273 7.29 -17.45 13.38
CA TYR A 273 7.66 -16.04 13.44
C TYR A 273 6.49 -15.12 13.06
N ASP A 274 5.69 -15.50 12.05
CA ASP A 274 4.46 -14.77 11.68
C ASP A 274 3.38 -14.90 12.77
N GLU A 275 3.35 -16.01 13.49
CA GLU A 275 2.48 -16.24 14.66
C GLU A 275 2.86 -15.34 15.84
N SER A 276 4.16 -15.23 16.13
CA SER A 276 4.70 -14.34 17.16
C SER A 276 4.38 -12.87 16.85
N ILE A 277 4.67 -12.40 15.63
CA ILE A 277 4.35 -11.03 15.19
C ILE A 277 2.87 -10.72 15.35
N ASP A 278 2.00 -11.65 14.95
CA ASP A 278 0.56 -11.44 15.05
C ASP A 278 0.10 -11.36 16.51
N THR A 279 0.57 -12.29 17.36
CA THR A 279 0.24 -12.35 18.79
C THR A 279 0.66 -11.09 19.53
N ASP A 280 1.84 -10.57 19.24
CA ASP A 280 2.41 -9.39 19.90
C ASP A 280 1.99 -8.06 19.25
N SER A 281 1.33 -8.11 18.09
CA SER A 281 0.85 -6.91 17.42
C SER A 281 -0.28 -6.22 18.20
N PRO A 282 -0.54 -4.92 17.95
CA PRO A 282 -1.66 -4.21 18.58
C PRO A 282 -3.04 -4.82 18.29
N ARG A 283 -3.17 -5.65 17.23
CA ARG A 283 -4.42 -6.29 16.81
C ARG A 283 -4.15 -7.74 16.39
N PRO A 284 -4.02 -8.66 17.36
CA PRO A 284 -3.87 -10.07 17.06
C PRO A 284 -5.05 -10.62 16.27
N GLY A 285 -4.77 -11.47 15.28
CA GLY A 285 -5.77 -12.06 14.39
C GLY A 285 -6.33 -11.12 13.31
N GLN A 286 -5.77 -9.92 13.16
CA GLN A 286 -6.11 -8.99 12.06
C GLN A 286 -4.92 -8.79 11.13
N GLN A 287 -5.19 -8.40 9.89
CA GLN A 287 -4.18 -8.04 8.88
C GLN A 287 -3.21 -9.19 8.56
N ALA A 288 -3.70 -10.44 8.54
CA ALA A 288 -2.86 -11.63 8.36
C ALA A 288 -2.01 -11.57 7.09
N PHE A 289 -2.60 -11.20 5.94
CA PHE A 289 -1.86 -11.07 4.69
C PHE A 289 -0.83 -9.93 4.73
N GLU A 290 -1.21 -8.76 5.27
CA GLU A 290 -0.30 -7.61 5.38
C GLU A 290 0.93 -7.93 6.25
N LYS A 291 0.73 -8.62 7.37
CA LYS A 291 1.82 -9.05 8.27
C LYS A 291 2.86 -9.94 7.59
N MET A 292 2.49 -10.63 6.51
CA MET A 292 3.39 -11.51 5.77
C MET A 292 4.16 -10.83 4.63
N ILE A 293 3.68 -9.69 4.11
CA ILE A 293 4.23 -9.09 2.89
C ILE A 293 4.67 -7.62 3.03
N ALA A 294 4.17 -6.89 4.01
CA ALA A 294 4.41 -5.47 4.12
C ALA A 294 5.76 -5.17 4.78
N GLY A 295 6.39 -4.07 4.35
CA GLY A 295 7.74 -3.67 4.75
C GLY A 295 7.92 -3.46 6.25
N LEU A 296 6.85 -3.13 6.97
CA LEU A 296 6.87 -3.02 8.44
C LEU A 296 7.28 -4.33 9.12
N TYR A 297 6.93 -5.48 8.54
CA TYR A 297 7.08 -6.78 9.19
C TYR A 297 8.27 -7.60 8.66
N LEU A 298 8.79 -7.29 7.47
CA LEU A 298 9.92 -8.05 6.89
C LEU A 298 11.17 -8.00 7.78
N GLY A 299 11.49 -6.81 8.32
CA GLY A 299 12.58 -6.62 9.29
C GLY A 299 12.35 -7.36 10.61
N GLU A 300 11.11 -7.40 11.08
CA GLU A 300 10.75 -8.07 12.33
C GLU A 300 10.81 -9.60 12.21
N ILE A 301 10.37 -10.15 11.08
CA ILE A 301 10.53 -11.58 10.77
C ILE A 301 12.01 -11.95 10.81
N PHE A 302 12.86 -11.16 10.14
CA PHE A 302 14.30 -11.38 10.11
C PHE A 302 14.90 -11.33 11.53
N ARG A 303 14.55 -10.31 12.32
CA ARG A 303 15.00 -10.15 13.70
C ARG A 303 14.64 -11.37 14.55
N LEU A 304 13.39 -11.83 14.46
CA LEU A 304 12.91 -13.00 15.20
C LEU A 304 13.68 -14.28 14.83
N ILE A 305 13.97 -14.50 13.54
CA ILE A 305 14.81 -15.63 13.11
C ILE A 305 16.19 -15.54 13.75
N MET A 306 16.85 -14.37 13.71
CA MET A 306 18.19 -14.20 14.28
C MET A 306 18.21 -14.46 15.80
N VAL A 307 17.21 -13.97 16.52
CA VAL A 307 17.10 -14.22 17.97
C VAL A 307 16.83 -15.70 18.27
N ASP A 308 15.93 -16.33 17.53
CA ASP A 308 15.59 -17.75 17.71
C ASP A 308 16.79 -18.66 17.44
N LEU A 309 17.53 -18.39 16.36
CA LEU A 309 18.73 -19.15 16.02
C LEU A 309 19.87 -18.99 17.04
N HIS A 310 19.98 -17.82 17.67
CA HIS A 310 20.95 -17.57 18.74
C HIS A 310 20.56 -18.27 20.05
N ASP A 311 19.29 -18.18 20.46
CA ASP A 311 18.85 -18.60 21.80
C ASP A 311 18.43 -20.05 21.90
N ASN A 312 17.76 -20.58 20.87
CA ASN A 312 17.03 -21.84 20.97
C ASN A 312 17.60 -22.95 20.08
N HIS A 313 18.48 -22.61 19.13
CA HIS A 313 19.06 -23.57 18.19
C HIS A 313 20.50 -23.92 18.51
N ASN A 314 20.91 -25.13 18.16
CA ASN A 314 22.26 -25.66 18.46
C ASN A 314 23.40 -25.03 17.62
N VAL A 315 23.06 -24.15 16.67
CA VAL A 315 24.01 -23.53 15.75
C VAL A 315 24.82 -22.39 16.40
N ASN A 316 24.36 -21.88 17.56
CA ASN A 316 25.05 -20.85 18.38
C ASN A 316 25.61 -19.69 17.54
N ILE A 317 24.81 -19.11 16.64
CA ILE A 317 25.24 -17.91 15.91
C ILE A 317 25.52 -16.76 16.88
N PHE A 318 26.43 -15.86 16.53
CA PHE A 318 26.88 -14.73 17.35
C PHE A 318 27.40 -15.14 18.73
N ALA A 319 28.02 -16.33 18.84
CA ALA A 319 28.53 -16.86 20.09
C ALA A 319 29.39 -15.85 20.86
N GLY A 320 29.01 -15.57 22.11
CA GLY A 320 29.72 -14.66 23.00
C GLY A 320 29.51 -13.16 22.71
N GLN A 321 28.61 -12.79 21.80
CA GLN A 321 28.30 -11.41 21.47
C GLN A 321 27.02 -10.92 22.19
N ASP A 322 26.90 -9.60 22.39
CA ASP A 322 25.70 -9.00 22.98
C ASP A 322 24.64 -8.73 21.90
N ILE A 323 23.58 -9.55 21.90
CA ILE A 323 22.44 -9.39 20.99
C ILE A 323 21.31 -8.52 21.57
N GLY A 324 21.56 -7.75 22.64
CA GLY A 324 20.57 -6.95 23.35
C GLY A 324 19.81 -5.96 22.47
N LYS A 325 20.44 -5.44 21.40
CA LYS A 325 19.75 -4.61 20.40
C LYS A 325 18.75 -5.41 19.56
N LEU A 326 19.12 -6.61 19.08
CA LEU A 326 18.23 -7.52 18.34
C LEU A 326 17.03 -8.00 19.17
N ARG A 327 17.11 -7.98 20.50
CA ARG A 327 15.98 -8.37 21.37
C ARG A 327 14.86 -7.34 21.42
N ARG A 328 15.09 -6.12 20.92
CA ARG A 328 14.08 -5.06 20.90
C ARG A 328 13.17 -5.24 19.67
N PRO A 329 11.85 -5.43 19.85
CA PRO A 329 10.92 -5.56 18.73
C PRO A 329 11.00 -4.37 17.78
N TYR A 330 10.87 -4.62 16.48
CA TYR A 330 10.87 -3.62 15.42
C TYR A 330 12.12 -2.74 15.36
N THR A 331 13.25 -3.22 15.89
CA THR A 331 14.55 -2.53 15.74
C THR A 331 15.10 -2.59 14.32
N LEU A 332 14.61 -3.51 13.49
CA LEU A 332 14.99 -3.69 12.08
C LEU A 332 13.76 -3.47 11.20
N ASP A 333 13.92 -2.72 10.12
CA ASP A 333 12.91 -2.52 9.09
C ASP A 333 13.31 -3.23 7.77
N SER A 334 12.45 -3.14 6.75
CA SER A 334 12.73 -3.75 5.44
C SER A 334 13.98 -3.18 4.74
N SER A 335 14.44 -1.97 5.09
CA SER A 335 15.64 -1.39 4.49
C SER A 335 16.92 -2.10 4.97
N PHE A 336 16.90 -2.69 6.17
CA PHE A 336 18.00 -3.54 6.65
C PHE A 336 18.19 -4.76 5.75
N LEU A 337 17.10 -5.45 5.39
CA LEU A 337 17.14 -6.60 4.48
C LEU A 337 17.51 -6.17 3.05
N SER A 338 17.00 -5.02 2.60
CA SER A 338 17.39 -4.44 1.31
C SER A 338 18.90 -4.26 1.23
N ALA A 339 19.52 -3.66 2.24
CA ALA A 339 20.97 -3.46 2.29
C ALA A 339 21.74 -4.78 2.30
N ILE A 340 21.25 -5.81 2.99
CA ILE A 340 21.85 -7.16 2.95
C ILE A 340 21.81 -7.75 1.54
N GLU A 341 20.69 -7.63 0.84
CA GLU A 341 20.53 -8.18 -0.52
C GLU A 341 21.26 -7.38 -1.60
N ASP A 342 21.48 -6.08 -1.37
CA ASP A 342 22.23 -5.20 -2.27
C ASP A 342 23.75 -5.32 -2.10
N ASP A 343 24.25 -5.95 -1.02
CA ASP A 343 25.68 -6.18 -0.80
C ASP A 343 26.30 -6.88 -2.02
N PRO A 344 27.20 -6.20 -2.76
CA PRO A 344 27.74 -6.71 -4.02
C PRO A 344 28.98 -7.59 -3.81
N PHE A 345 29.50 -7.69 -2.59
CA PHE A 345 30.77 -8.35 -2.32
C PHE A 345 30.59 -9.82 -1.95
N GLU A 346 31.42 -10.70 -2.53
CA GLU A 346 31.37 -12.15 -2.24
C GLU A 346 31.60 -12.49 -0.76
N ASN A 347 32.31 -11.63 -0.02
CA ASN A 347 32.57 -11.81 1.41
C ASN A 347 31.55 -11.09 2.32
N LEU A 348 30.51 -10.49 1.74
CA LEU A 348 29.44 -9.79 2.45
C LEU A 348 29.94 -8.71 3.43
N SER A 349 30.94 -7.93 3.01
CA SER A 349 31.58 -6.93 3.88
C SER A 349 30.65 -5.80 4.27
N GLU A 350 29.76 -5.34 3.38
CA GLU A 350 28.80 -4.27 3.73
C GLU A 350 27.76 -4.78 4.72
N THR A 351 27.32 -6.03 4.57
CA THR A 351 26.44 -6.71 5.53
C THR A 351 27.10 -6.81 6.90
N ARG A 352 28.39 -7.17 6.95
CA ARG A 352 29.15 -7.23 8.20
C ARG A 352 29.23 -5.85 8.87
N GLU A 353 29.57 -4.80 8.10
CA GLU A 353 29.62 -3.42 8.60
C GLU A 353 28.24 -2.94 9.08
N LEU A 354 27.17 -3.29 8.37
CA LEU A 354 25.80 -2.97 8.75
C LEU A 354 25.44 -3.55 10.13
N PHE A 355 25.77 -4.82 10.37
CA PHE A 355 25.58 -5.48 11.68
C PHE A 355 26.43 -4.83 12.77
N GLN A 356 27.69 -4.52 12.50
CA GLN A 356 28.56 -3.86 13.49
C GLN A 356 28.03 -2.47 13.86
N ASN A 357 27.70 -1.66 12.86
CA ASN A 357 27.28 -0.27 13.06
C ASN A 357 25.92 -0.17 13.76
N GLN A 358 24.93 -0.96 13.31
CA GLN A 358 23.58 -0.86 13.85
C GLN A 358 23.40 -1.71 15.12
N LEU A 359 23.94 -2.93 15.12
CA LEU A 359 23.68 -3.93 16.16
C LEU A 359 24.85 -4.14 17.12
N GLY A 360 26.06 -3.70 16.78
CA GLY A 360 27.26 -3.99 17.60
C GLY A 360 27.65 -5.47 17.55
N ILE A 361 27.20 -6.19 16.52
CA ILE A 361 27.47 -7.61 16.31
C ILE A 361 28.46 -7.72 15.15
N ASP A 362 29.45 -8.60 15.27
CA ASP A 362 30.44 -8.91 14.26
C ASP A 362 30.23 -10.35 13.75
N PRO A 363 29.40 -10.58 12.73
CA PRO A 363 29.16 -11.91 12.20
C PRO A 363 30.40 -12.51 11.54
N ASN A 364 30.62 -13.80 11.73
CA ASN A 364 31.65 -14.55 10.99
C ASN A 364 31.18 -14.85 9.55
N PRO A 365 32.08 -15.25 8.63
CA PRO A 365 31.71 -15.48 7.23
C PRO A 365 30.57 -16.47 7.00
N SER A 366 30.47 -17.54 7.79
CA SER A 366 29.36 -18.50 7.65
C SER A 366 28.04 -17.93 8.15
N GLU A 367 28.06 -17.11 9.21
CA GLU A 367 26.86 -16.40 9.70
C GLU A 367 26.37 -15.38 8.67
N LEU A 368 27.28 -14.70 7.95
CA LEU A 368 26.93 -13.77 6.88
C LEU A 368 26.15 -14.47 5.76
N GLU A 369 26.55 -15.68 5.36
CA GLU A 369 25.82 -16.48 4.36
C GLU A 369 24.40 -16.83 4.83
N LEU A 370 24.24 -17.25 6.10
CA LEU A 370 22.91 -17.48 6.70
C LEU A 370 22.06 -16.19 6.69
N ILE A 371 22.65 -15.07 7.12
CA ILE A 371 22.01 -13.74 7.16
C ILE A 371 21.50 -13.36 5.77
N ARG A 372 22.36 -13.44 4.75
CA ARG A 372 22.01 -13.16 3.36
C ARG A 372 20.87 -14.07 2.90
N ARG A 373 20.98 -15.36 3.16
CA ARG A 373 19.97 -16.34 2.74
C ARG A 373 18.61 -16.11 3.41
N ALA A 374 18.59 -15.75 4.69
CA ALA A 374 17.35 -15.43 5.39
C ALA A 374 16.66 -14.18 4.82
N ALA A 375 17.42 -13.12 4.51
CA ALA A 375 16.88 -11.92 3.88
C ALA A 375 16.25 -12.24 2.51
N GLU A 376 16.97 -12.99 1.67
CA GLU A 376 16.48 -13.42 0.35
C GLU A 376 15.19 -14.24 0.43
N LEU A 377 15.09 -15.16 1.40
CA LEU A 377 13.91 -15.99 1.60
C LEU A 377 12.69 -15.15 2.00
N ILE A 378 12.85 -14.20 2.91
CA ILE A 378 11.79 -13.29 3.36
C ILE A 378 11.33 -12.41 2.21
N GLY A 379 12.26 -11.76 1.50
CA GLY A 379 11.96 -10.90 0.35
C GLY A 379 11.30 -11.66 -0.80
N THR A 380 11.76 -12.89 -1.06
CA THR A 380 11.15 -13.79 -2.06
C THR A 380 9.75 -14.19 -1.67
N ARG A 381 9.52 -14.62 -0.42
CA ARG A 381 8.19 -14.97 0.07
C ARG A 381 7.22 -13.80 -0.06
N ALA A 382 7.63 -12.60 0.37
CA ALA A 382 6.81 -11.40 0.30
C ALA A 382 6.39 -11.08 -1.15
N ALA A 383 7.33 -11.06 -2.09
CA ALA A 383 7.04 -10.78 -3.49
C ALA A 383 6.11 -11.84 -4.13
N ARG A 384 6.31 -13.12 -3.81
CA ARG A 384 5.48 -14.22 -4.31
C ARG A 384 4.05 -14.16 -3.78
N LEU A 385 3.88 -13.88 -2.48
CA LEU A 385 2.56 -13.71 -1.87
C LEU A 385 1.85 -12.46 -2.38
N SER A 386 2.55 -11.34 -2.58
CA SER A 386 1.99 -10.12 -3.21
C SER A 386 1.43 -10.41 -4.61
N ALA A 387 2.11 -11.25 -5.40
CA ALA A 387 1.63 -11.66 -6.72
C ALA A 387 0.32 -12.45 -6.68
N CYS A 388 0.01 -13.18 -5.60
CA CYS A 388 -1.27 -13.88 -5.45
C CYS A 388 -2.46 -12.90 -5.45
N GLY A 389 -2.35 -11.75 -4.77
CA GLY A 389 -3.41 -10.75 -4.76
C GLY A 389 -3.67 -10.16 -6.15
N VAL A 390 -2.60 -9.80 -6.86
CA VAL A 390 -2.68 -9.31 -8.25
C VAL A 390 -3.29 -10.36 -9.17
N ALA A 391 -2.81 -11.60 -9.11
CA ALA A 391 -3.33 -12.70 -9.91
C ALA A 391 -4.81 -13.00 -9.59
N ALA A 392 -5.23 -12.85 -8.33
CA ALA A 392 -6.60 -13.07 -7.92
C ALA A 392 -7.55 -12.04 -8.53
N ILE A 393 -7.21 -10.74 -8.47
CA ILE A 393 -8.01 -9.70 -9.13
C ILE A 393 -8.07 -9.94 -10.65
N SER A 394 -6.93 -10.26 -11.27
CA SER A 394 -6.87 -10.54 -12.70
C SER A 394 -7.69 -11.77 -13.11
N LYS A 395 -7.65 -12.84 -12.32
CA LYS A 395 -8.50 -14.03 -12.52
C LYS A 395 -9.98 -13.69 -12.38
N LYS A 396 -10.35 -13.00 -11.30
CA LYS A 396 -11.75 -12.59 -11.01
C LYS A 396 -12.33 -11.74 -12.14
N LYS A 397 -11.57 -10.78 -12.66
CA LYS A 397 -12.00 -9.90 -13.76
C LYS A 397 -11.78 -10.49 -15.15
N GLY A 398 -11.11 -11.63 -15.25
CA GLY A 398 -10.79 -12.26 -16.53
C GLY A 398 -9.78 -11.48 -17.38
N TYR A 399 -8.95 -10.64 -16.76
CA TYR A 399 -7.90 -9.91 -17.46
C TYR A 399 -6.88 -10.87 -18.05
N LYS A 400 -6.70 -10.81 -19.38
CA LYS A 400 -5.67 -11.56 -20.10
C LYS A 400 -4.38 -10.76 -20.22
N GLU A 401 -4.54 -9.46 -20.46
CA GLU A 401 -3.47 -8.49 -20.53
C GLU A 401 -3.88 -7.23 -19.77
N CYS A 402 -3.03 -6.73 -18.87
CA CYS A 402 -3.23 -5.45 -18.21
C CYS A 402 -1.94 -5.00 -17.50
N HIS A 403 -1.86 -3.71 -17.20
CA HIS A 403 -0.82 -3.19 -16.31
C HIS A 403 -1.38 -2.99 -14.90
N VAL A 404 -0.48 -3.11 -13.94
CA VAL A 404 -0.73 -2.93 -12.50
C VAL A 404 0.19 -1.83 -12.02
N GLY A 405 -0.40 -0.69 -11.63
CA GLY A 405 0.36 0.43 -11.07
C GLY A 405 0.63 0.15 -9.61
N ALA A 406 1.89 -0.06 -9.24
CA ALA A 406 2.31 -0.26 -7.86
C ALA A 406 3.15 0.90 -7.34
N ASP A 407 2.81 1.38 -6.14
CA ASP A 407 3.63 2.30 -5.36
C ASP A 407 4.00 1.66 -3.99
N GLY A 408 4.85 2.33 -3.23
CA GLY A 408 5.29 1.91 -1.91
C GLY A 408 6.77 1.55 -1.88
N SER A 409 7.37 1.69 -0.69
CA SER A 409 8.81 1.53 -0.49
C SER A 409 9.32 0.14 -0.84
N VAL A 410 8.53 -0.93 -0.58
CA VAL A 410 8.95 -2.31 -0.88
C VAL A 410 9.02 -2.51 -2.38
N PHE A 411 7.98 -2.13 -3.13
CA PHE A 411 7.99 -2.30 -4.58
C PHE A 411 9.06 -1.44 -5.28
N ASN A 412 9.26 -0.21 -4.82
CA ASN A 412 10.17 0.73 -5.47
C ASN A 412 11.64 0.53 -5.11
N LYS A 413 11.94 0.04 -3.89
CA LYS A 413 13.31 0.02 -3.36
C LYS A 413 13.82 -1.36 -2.98
N TYR A 414 12.95 -2.34 -2.71
CA TYR A 414 13.41 -3.65 -2.25
C TYR A 414 14.03 -4.45 -3.42
N PRO A 415 15.25 -5.00 -3.27
CA PRO A 415 15.97 -5.64 -4.35
C PRO A 415 15.23 -6.85 -4.92
N HIS A 416 15.24 -6.96 -6.24
CA HIS A 416 14.63 -8.06 -6.98
C HIS A 416 13.11 -8.28 -6.77
N PHE A 417 12.41 -7.43 -6.00
CA PHE A 417 11.00 -7.61 -5.67
C PHE A 417 10.13 -7.71 -6.93
N LYS A 418 10.34 -6.81 -7.89
CA LYS A 418 9.64 -6.79 -9.19
C LYS A 418 9.86 -8.10 -9.98
N LYS A 419 11.11 -8.54 -10.07
CA LYS A 419 11.49 -9.77 -10.79
C LYS A 419 10.88 -11.02 -10.15
N ARG A 420 10.90 -11.10 -8.81
CA ARG A 420 10.31 -12.20 -8.03
C ARG A 420 8.78 -12.23 -8.17
N GLY A 421 8.12 -11.07 -8.13
CA GLY A 421 6.68 -10.94 -8.37
C GLY A 421 6.28 -11.37 -9.79
N ALA A 422 7.01 -10.92 -10.81
CA ALA A 422 6.76 -11.32 -12.20
C ALA A 422 6.94 -12.83 -12.42
N ALA A 423 7.97 -13.44 -11.81
CA ALA A 423 8.15 -14.89 -11.84
C ALA A 423 6.98 -15.64 -11.18
N ALA A 424 6.51 -15.15 -10.03
CA ALA A 424 5.34 -15.73 -9.35
C ALA A 424 4.06 -15.61 -10.18
N LEU A 425 3.83 -14.48 -10.86
CA LEU A 425 2.68 -14.31 -11.76
C LEU A 425 2.68 -15.33 -12.89
N ARG A 426 3.83 -15.56 -13.55
CA ARG A 426 3.98 -16.59 -14.60
C ARG A 426 3.61 -17.98 -14.08
N GLU A 427 4.08 -18.33 -12.88
CA GLU A 427 3.77 -19.61 -12.23
C GLU A 427 2.28 -19.77 -11.89
N ILE A 428 1.65 -18.72 -11.34
CA ILE A 428 0.24 -18.74 -10.93
C ILE A 428 -0.69 -18.85 -12.14
N LEU A 429 -0.37 -18.13 -13.22
CA LEU A 429 -1.21 -17.97 -14.40
C LEU A 429 -0.83 -18.91 -15.55
N ASP A 430 0.10 -19.83 -15.33
CA ASP A 430 0.54 -20.86 -16.28
C ASP A 430 1.01 -20.29 -17.63
N TRP A 431 1.74 -19.16 -17.57
CA TRP A 431 2.29 -18.58 -18.79
C TRP A 431 3.49 -19.40 -19.29
N PRO A 432 3.62 -19.57 -20.61
CA PRO A 432 4.80 -20.20 -21.18
C PRO A 432 6.05 -19.39 -20.86
N ALA A 433 7.22 -20.04 -20.91
CA ALA A 433 8.48 -19.33 -20.87
C ALA A 433 8.52 -18.30 -22.00
N LYS A 434 9.02 -17.10 -21.70
CA LYS A 434 9.16 -16.03 -22.69
C LYS A 434 10.06 -16.50 -23.84
N ALA A 435 9.70 -16.13 -25.06
CA ALA A 435 10.53 -16.38 -26.23
C ALA A 435 11.79 -15.49 -26.18
N ASP A 436 11.62 -14.21 -25.84
CA ASP A 436 12.70 -13.29 -25.50
C ASP A 436 12.61 -12.90 -24.01
N PRO A 437 13.70 -12.99 -23.21
CA PRO A 437 13.71 -12.48 -21.84
C PRO A 437 13.31 -11.01 -21.68
N ASN A 438 13.40 -10.21 -22.75
CA ASN A 438 13.01 -8.80 -22.79
C ASN A 438 11.55 -8.58 -23.20
N ASP A 439 10.81 -9.62 -23.59
CA ASP A 439 9.38 -9.49 -23.87
C ASP A 439 8.64 -9.08 -22.58
N ASP A 440 7.57 -8.31 -22.72
CA ASP A 440 6.68 -7.96 -21.61
C ASP A 440 5.88 -9.18 -21.15
N ASP A 441 5.53 -9.26 -19.85
CA ASP A 441 4.56 -10.25 -19.40
C ASP A 441 3.13 -9.80 -19.77
N PRO A 442 2.16 -10.71 -19.98
CA PRO A 442 0.77 -10.31 -20.22
C PRO A 442 0.21 -9.41 -19.11
N ILE A 443 0.59 -9.65 -17.85
CA ILE A 443 0.27 -8.77 -16.73
C ILE A 443 1.56 -8.27 -16.08
N GLU A 444 1.75 -6.97 -16.10
CA GLU A 444 2.98 -6.32 -15.62
C GLU A 444 2.71 -5.44 -14.42
N ILE A 445 3.56 -5.55 -13.40
CA ILE A 445 3.54 -4.66 -12.25
C ILE A 445 4.59 -3.56 -12.49
N LEU A 446 4.11 -2.35 -12.73
CA LEU A 446 4.88 -1.17 -13.09
C LEU A 446 4.86 -0.14 -11.96
N ALA A 447 5.76 0.83 -12.00
CA ALA A 447 5.70 1.97 -11.08
C ALA A 447 4.44 2.79 -11.36
N ALA A 448 3.71 3.14 -10.31
CA ALA A 448 2.52 3.98 -10.42
C ALA A 448 2.85 5.48 -10.45
N GLU A 449 1.88 6.26 -10.92
CA GLU A 449 1.84 7.71 -10.74
C GLU A 449 1.48 8.09 -9.29
N ASP A 450 1.61 9.37 -8.95
CA ASP A 450 1.26 9.90 -7.63
C ASP A 450 -0.25 9.79 -7.34
N GLY A 451 -0.64 8.69 -6.70
CA GLY A 451 -2.02 8.41 -6.35
C GLY A 451 -2.63 9.40 -5.35
N SER A 452 -1.84 9.85 -4.38
CA SER A 452 -2.35 10.68 -3.27
C SER A 452 -2.49 12.15 -3.65
N GLY A 453 -1.75 12.61 -4.67
CA GLY A 453 -1.87 13.94 -5.27
C GLY A 453 -2.70 13.93 -6.55
N VAL A 454 -2.11 13.45 -7.65
CA VAL A 454 -2.72 13.43 -9.00
C VAL A 454 -4.00 12.61 -9.01
N GLY A 455 -4.01 11.45 -8.35
CA GLY A 455 -5.19 10.60 -8.26
C GLY A 455 -6.37 11.27 -7.57
N ALA A 456 -6.12 12.01 -6.47
CA ALA A 456 -7.15 12.77 -5.76
C ALA A 456 -7.77 13.87 -6.62
N ALA A 457 -6.92 14.62 -7.35
CA ALA A 457 -7.37 15.65 -8.29
C ALA A 457 -8.20 15.05 -9.44
N LEU A 458 -7.75 13.95 -10.04
CA LEU A 458 -8.49 13.26 -11.10
C LEU A 458 -9.82 12.71 -10.61
N ILE A 459 -9.87 12.12 -9.41
CA ILE A 459 -11.13 11.65 -8.83
C ILE A 459 -12.09 12.82 -8.59
N ALA A 460 -11.59 13.98 -8.11
CA ALA A 460 -12.41 15.18 -8.02
C ALA A 460 -12.95 15.63 -9.39
N ALA A 461 -12.11 15.62 -10.44
CA ALA A 461 -12.50 15.93 -11.81
C ALA A 461 -13.61 14.99 -12.34
N LEU A 462 -13.41 13.68 -12.22
CA LEU A 462 -14.36 12.65 -12.65
C LEU A 462 -15.69 12.77 -11.89
N THR A 463 -15.64 13.11 -10.60
CA THR A 463 -16.83 13.31 -9.77
C THR A 463 -17.64 14.51 -10.22
N LEU A 464 -16.98 15.65 -10.46
CA LEU A 464 -17.62 16.85 -10.98
C LEU A 464 -18.22 16.62 -12.37
N GLU A 465 -17.52 15.91 -13.26
CA GLU A 465 -18.05 15.56 -14.57
C GLU A 465 -19.30 14.68 -14.47
N ARG A 466 -19.27 13.67 -13.60
CA ARG A 466 -20.39 12.76 -13.34
C ARG A 466 -21.63 13.53 -12.82
N VAL A 467 -21.43 14.43 -11.87
CA VAL A 467 -22.49 15.28 -11.32
C VAL A 467 -23.05 16.23 -12.39
N LYS A 468 -22.20 16.85 -13.21
CA LYS A 468 -22.64 17.69 -14.34
C LYS A 468 -23.49 16.93 -15.36
N LYS A 469 -23.25 15.63 -15.54
CA LYS A 469 -24.07 14.73 -16.37
C LYS A 469 -25.37 14.28 -15.68
N GLY A 470 -25.64 14.73 -14.47
CA GLY A 470 -26.87 14.46 -13.71
C GLY A 470 -26.83 13.18 -12.86
N ASN A 471 -25.70 12.49 -12.77
CA ASN A 471 -25.58 11.29 -11.93
C ASN A 471 -25.11 11.67 -10.51
N MET A 472 -26.06 11.72 -9.58
CA MET A 472 -25.83 12.10 -8.17
C MET A 472 -25.62 10.92 -7.21
N HIS A 473 -25.52 9.68 -7.69
CA HIS A 473 -25.33 8.53 -6.81
C HIS A 473 -24.05 8.66 -5.99
N GLY A 474 -24.10 8.30 -4.70
CA GLY A 474 -22.93 8.38 -3.82
C GLY A 474 -22.47 9.80 -3.52
N ILE A 475 -23.35 10.82 -3.63
CA ILE A 475 -23.10 12.18 -3.15
C ILE A 475 -23.94 12.43 -1.89
N LEU A 476 -23.31 12.81 -0.78
CA LEU A 476 -23.98 13.13 0.47
C LEU A 476 -24.46 14.59 0.51
N HIS A 477 -23.64 15.53 0.01
CA HIS A 477 -23.90 16.97 0.03
C HIS A 477 -24.00 17.56 -1.41
N PRO A 478 -25.13 17.39 -2.13
CA PRO A 478 -25.33 17.90 -3.48
C PRO A 478 -25.00 19.38 -3.68
N GLU A 479 -25.23 20.20 -2.66
CA GLU A 479 -24.95 21.65 -2.64
C GLU A 479 -23.48 22.00 -2.88
N ASN A 480 -22.56 21.07 -2.62
CA ASN A 480 -21.14 21.26 -2.87
C ASN A 480 -20.76 21.15 -4.36
N PHE A 481 -21.68 20.68 -5.22
CA PHE A 481 -21.40 20.41 -6.63
C PHE A 481 -22.13 21.36 -7.61
N HIS A 482 -22.84 22.35 -7.09
CA HIS A 482 -23.53 23.40 -7.85
C HIS A 482 -22.73 24.69 -7.98
#